data_AF-A0A831YZR7-F1
#
_entry.id   AF-A0A831YZR7-F1
#
_cell.length_a   1.000
_cell.length_b   1.000
_cell.length_c   1.000
_cell.angle_alpha   90.00
_cell.angle_beta   90.00
_cell.angle_gamma   90.00
#
_symmetry.space_group_name_H-M   'P 1'
#
loop_
_entity.id
_entity.type
_entity.pdbx_description
1 polymer ?
#
loop_
_entity_poly.entity_id
_entity_poly.type
_entity_poly.pdbx_seq_one_letter_code
_entity_poly.pdbx_strand_id
1 'polypeptide(L)'
;MKKWKELEPGAASPEERFDSMKALRLAGLYPIVFVRPILPGITDREINEILKLAKEHGAVGALFGSLRLSPSILARIRNYVNQEELTRRIPRFLKSGKQISIDSLDLKRAAAKAAREMELEFFFSACCANTYAAYLSTGNKVPCAGLCWIEGRFCTRCPVDCRNIEVIIDLDEVKNVASRLLKTRVYNAIINGYYLELKAESYAKARNRLKRGAAKVLLEAGYRRRVKLAK
;
A
#
# COMPACT_ATOMS: atom_id res chain seq x y z
N MET A 1 11.28 9.13 20.97
CA MET A 1 9.84 9.37 20.67
C MET A 1 9.18 10.23 21.77
N LYS A 2 9.24 11.56 21.67
CA LYS A 2 8.93 12.45 22.82
C LYS A 2 7.49 13.00 22.85
N LYS A 3 6.85 13.19 21.68
CA LYS A 3 5.53 13.85 21.56
C LYS A 3 4.34 12.89 21.50
N TRP A 4 4.53 11.60 21.78
CA TRP A 4 3.47 10.61 21.57
C TRP A 4 2.22 10.87 22.41
N LYS A 5 2.36 11.31 23.67
CA LYS A 5 1.22 11.61 24.56
C LYS A 5 0.37 12.76 24.05
N GLU A 6 0.99 13.76 23.42
CA GLU A 6 0.29 14.91 22.84
C GLU A 6 -0.43 14.53 21.54
N LEU A 7 0.19 13.69 20.71
CA LEU A 7 -0.33 13.30 19.41
C LEU A 7 -1.38 12.19 19.49
N GLU A 8 -1.21 11.24 20.39
CA GLU A 8 -2.02 10.02 20.53
C GLU A 8 -2.29 9.68 22.02
N PRO A 9 -2.96 10.56 22.78
CA PRO A 9 -3.10 10.42 24.25
C PRO A 9 -3.82 9.14 24.70
N GLY A 10 -4.70 8.59 23.86
CA GLY A 10 -5.45 7.37 24.17
C GLY A 10 -4.78 6.07 23.70
N ALA A 11 -3.58 6.14 23.14
CA ALA A 11 -2.86 4.97 22.64
C ALA A 11 -1.81 4.50 23.65
N ALA A 12 -1.46 3.21 23.60
CA ALA A 12 -0.39 2.62 24.41
C ALA A 12 0.94 3.38 24.23
N SER A 13 1.80 3.34 25.24
CA SER A 13 3.12 3.97 25.16
C SER A 13 3.96 3.32 24.05
N PRO A 14 4.95 4.03 23.49
CA PRO A 14 5.84 3.45 22.50
C PRO A 14 6.56 2.17 22.99
N GLU A 15 6.94 2.14 24.27
CA GLU A 15 7.55 0.98 24.92
C GLU A 15 6.59 -0.22 24.92
N GLU A 16 5.35 -0.04 25.35
CA GLU A 16 4.31 -1.10 25.34
C GLU A 16 4.04 -1.63 23.91
N ARG A 17 4.09 -0.75 22.91
CA ARG A 17 3.93 -1.14 21.49
C ARG A 17 5.12 -1.98 21.01
N PHE A 18 6.34 -1.64 21.42
CA PHE A 18 7.53 -2.43 21.09
C PHE A 18 7.59 -3.75 21.84
N ASP A 19 7.14 -3.80 23.10
CA ASP A 19 6.98 -5.05 23.84
C ASP A 19 5.96 -5.97 23.16
N SER A 20 4.83 -5.40 22.70
CA SER A 20 3.84 -6.14 21.91
C SER A 20 4.45 -6.70 20.62
N MET A 21 5.27 -5.90 19.92
CA MET A 21 6.00 -6.35 18.73
C MET A 21 6.93 -7.53 19.03
N LYS A 22 7.68 -7.45 20.13
CA LYS A 22 8.56 -8.52 20.59
C LYS A 22 7.77 -9.79 20.93
N ALA A 23 6.63 -9.66 21.62
CA ALA A 23 5.75 -10.78 21.91
C ALA A 23 5.21 -11.45 20.63
N LEU A 24 4.76 -10.66 19.65
CA LEU A 24 4.33 -11.18 18.35
C LEU A 24 5.46 -11.94 17.64
N ARG A 25 6.69 -11.39 17.68
CA ARG A 25 7.84 -12.05 17.07
C ARG A 25 8.18 -13.38 17.76
N LEU A 26 8.17 -13.40 19.09
CA LEU A 26 8.40 -14.62 19.88
C LEU A 26 7.33 -15.69 19.62
N ALA A 27 6.09 -15.28 19.34
CA ALA A 27 5.00 -16.17 18.93
C ALA A 27 5.13 -16.68 17.48
N GLY A 28 6.22 -16.38 16.77
CA GLY A 28 6.46 -16.83 15.40
C GLY A 28 5.82 -15.96 14.32
N LEU A 29 5.25 -14.80 14.68
CA LEU A 29 4.71 -13.86 13.70
C LEU A 29 5.80 -12.93 13.15
N TYR A 30 5.45 -12.19 12.09
CA TYR A 30 6.37 -11.33 11.34
C TYR A 30 5.89 -9.87 11.39
N PRO A 31 6.05 -9.18 12.53
CA PRO A 31 5.52 -7.84 12.70
C PRO A 31 6.27 -6.82 11.83
N ILE A 32 5.54 -5.82 11.34
CA ILE A 32 6.08 -4.73 10.52
C ILE A 32 5.72 -3.43 11.22
N VAL A 33 6.71 -2.56 11.47
CA VAL A 33 6.45 -1.25 12.09
C VAL A 33 5.80 -0.31 11.10
N PHE A 34 4.68 0.30 11.46
CA PHE A 34 4.02 1.29 10.59
C PHE A 34 4.36 2.68 11.07
N VAL A 35 5.26 3.36 10.36
CA VAL A 35 5.52 4.78 10.52
C VAL A 35 4.61 5.55 9.57
N ARG A 36 3.34 5.63 9.97
CA ARG A 36 2.28 6.28 9.19
C ARG A 36 1.33 7.05 10.12
N PRO A 37 1.35 8.39 10.09
CA PRO A 37 2.07 9.22 9.13
C PRO A 37 3.54 9.50 9.52
N ILE A 38 4.38 9.81 8.54
CA ILE A 38 5.61 10.58 8.79
C ILE A 38 5.21 12.05 8.96
N LEU A 39 5.27 12.55 10.19
CA LEU A 39 5.00 13.95 10.52
C LEU A 39 6.27 14.81 10.31
N PRO A 40 6.20 15.90 9.51
CA PRO A 40 7.34 16.80 9.32
C PRO A 40 7.77 17.48 10.63
N GLY A 41 9.08 17.48 10.90
CA GLY A 41 9.68 18.05 12.11
C GLY A 41 9.51 17.22 13.39
N ILE A 42 8.88 16.04 13.32
CA ILE A 42 8.67 15.14 14.46
C ILE A 42 9.13 13.74 14.08
N THR A 43 8.28 12.97 13.38
CA THR A 43 8.54 11.56 13.09
C THR A 43 9.68 11.37 12.10
N ASP A 44 9.88 12.32 11.18
CA ASP A 44 11.04 12.34 10.29
C ASP A 44 12.37 12.45 11.04
N ARG A 45 12.41 13.21 12.14
CA ARG A 45 13.60 13.34 13.00
C ARG A 45 13.80 12.12 13.91
N GLU A 46 12.71 11.47 14.30
CA GLU A 46 12.72 10.28 15.15
C GLU A 46 12.89 8.97 14.35
N ILE A 47 12.97 9.03 13.01
CA ILE A 47 12.88 7.85 12.14
C ILE A 47 13.96 6.80 12.44
N ASN A 48 15.20 7.24 12.67
CA ASN A 48 16.31 6.32 12.94
C ASN A 48 16.12 5.60 14.28
N GLU A 49 15.69 6.33 15.32
CA GLU A 49 15.40 5.76 16.64
C GLU A 49 14.27 4.73 16.54
N ILE A 50 13.16 5.09 15.86
CA ILE A 50 12.01 4.20 15.67
C ILE A 50 12.39 2.92 14.93
N LEU A 51 13.15 3.03 13.82
CA LEU A 51 13.53 1.86 13.03
C LEU A 51 14.52 0.96 13.76
N LYS A 52 15.47 1.55 14.50
CA LYS A 52 16.40 0.80 15.35
C LYS A 52 15.64 0.00 16.41
N LEU A 53 14.78 0.67 17.20
CA LEU A 53 13.98 0.02 18.23
C LEU A 53 13.04 -1.05 17.64
N ALA A 54 12.40 -0.76 16.51
CA ALA A 54 11.56 -1.74 15.84
C ALA A 54 12.33 -2.99 15.45
N LYS A 55 13.52 -2.85 14.86
CA LYS A 55 14.38 -3.99 14.49
C LYS A 55 14.82 -4.78 15.73
N GLU A 56 15.23 -4.09 16.80
CA GLU A 56 15.60 -4.71 18.09
C GLU A 56 14.45 -5.51 18.72
N HIS A 57 13.20 -5.09 18.50
CA HIS A 57 11.99 -5.77 18.99
C HIS A 57 11.41 -6.77 17.96
N GLY A 58 12.13 -7.06 16.89
CA GLY A 58 11.78 -8.14 15.97
C GLY A 58 10.92 -7.74 14.79
N ALA A 59 10.82 -6.44 14.46
CA ALA A 59 10.23 -6.02 13.19
C ALA A 59 11.01 -6.62 12.01
N VAL A 60 10.28 -7.20 11.06
CA VAL A 60 10.84 -7.75 9.82
C VAL A 60 10.85 -6.73 8.68
N GLY A 61 10.17 -5.60 8.90
CA GLY A 61 10.15 -4.50 7.95
C GLY A 61 9.48 -3.25 8.52
N ALA A 62 9.46 -2.19 7.73
CA ALA A 62 8.83 -0.91 8.03
C ALA A 62 7.90 -0.42 6.92
N LEU A 63 6.79 0.22 7.28
CA LEU A 63 5.90 0.88 6.33
C LEU A 63 5.93 2.39 6.54
N PHE A 64 6.10 3.12 5.43
CA PHE A 64 6.14 4.58 5.42
C PHE A 64 4.92 5.15 4.70
N GLY A 65 4.19 6.04 5.37
CA GLY A 65 3.02 6.69 4.78
C GLY A 65 2.94 8.19 5.05
N SER A 66 2.31 8.89 4.12
CA SER A 66 2.11 10.34 4.18
C SER A 66 1.00 10.71 5.17
N LEU A 67 1.12 11.87 5.81
CA LEU A 67 0.01 12.49 6.53
C LEU A 67 -1.13 12.83 5.56
N ARG A 68 -2.35 12.45 5.93
CA ARG A 68 -3.57 12.85 5.24
C ARG A 68 -4.28 13.92 6.06
N LEU A 69 -4.53 15.07 5.44
CA LEU A 69 -5.14 16.23 6.06
C LEU A 69 -6.55 16.48 5.54
N SER A 70 -7.42 16.87 6.47
CA SER A 70 -8.68 17.58 6.28
C SER A 70 -8.64 18.86 7.12
N PRO A 71 -9.57 19.81 6.95
CA PRO A 71 -9.66 20.98 7.83
C PRO A 71 -9.76 20.59 9.32
N SER A 72 -10.53 19.54 9.64
CA SER A 72 -10.68 19.04 11.01
C SER A 72 -9.40 18.44 11.58
N ILE A 73 -8.62 17.69 10.78
CA ILE A 73 -7.34 17.14 11.22
C ILE A 73 -6.33 18.27 11.42
N LEU A 74 -6.24 19.22 10.47
CA LEU A 74 -5.35 20.37 10.59
C LEU A 74 -5.62 21.16 11.87
N ALA A 75 -6.89 21.42 12.20
CA ALA A 75 -7.27 22.13 13.43
C ALA A 75 -6.82 21.41 14.71
N ARG A 76 -6.79 20.06 14.72
CA ARG A 76 -6.36 19.27 15.87
C ARG A 76 -4.84 19.24 16.03
N ILE A 77 -4.09 19.15 14.93
CA ILE A 77 -2.64 18.94 14.99
C ILE A 77 -1.83 20.22 14.98
N ARG A 78 -2.40 21.36 14.59
CA ARG A 78 -1.68 22.63 14.37
C ARG A 78 -0.85 23.12 15.56
N ASN A 79 -1.22 22.74 16.79
CA ASN A 79 -0.51 23.15 18.01
C ASN A 79 0.70 22.26 18.31
N TYR A 80 0.81 21.10 17.67
CA TYR A 80 1.84 20.10 17.98
C TYR A 80 2.95 20.04 16.91
N VAL A 81 2.66 20.58 15.73
CA VAL A 81 3.51 20.54 14.52
C VAL A 81 3.98 21.93 14.11
N ASN A 82 5.06 22.02 13.33
CA ASN A 82 5.46 23.27 12.70
C ASN A 82 4.44 23.65 11.61
N GLN A 83 3.71 24.75 11.82
CA GLN A 83 2.61 25.16 10.94
C GLN A 83 3.10 25.66 9.58
N GLU A 84 4.24 26.36 9.52
CA GLU A 84 4.81 26.86 8.26
C GLU A 84 5.22 25.69 7.37
N GLU A 85 5.96 24.72 7.93
CA GLU A 85 6.40 23.53 7.23
C GLU A 85 5.21 22.68 6.78
N LEU A 86 4.21 22.50 7.64
CA LEU A 86 3.00 21.76 7.27
C LEU A 86 2.25 22.44 6.13
N THR A 87 2.08 23.77 6.19
CA THR A 87 1.35 24.55 5.19
C THR A 87 2.03 24.50 3.83
N ARG A 88 3.37 24.60 3.78
CA ARG A 88 4.16 24.48 2.54
C ARG A 88 3.96 23.13 1.83
N ARG A 89 3.62 22.08 2.56
CA ARG A 89 3.41 20.73 2.04
C ARG A 89 1.97 20.43 1.63
N ILE A 90 1.04 21.38 1.76
CA ILE A 90 -0.36 21.19 1.36
C ILE A 90 -0.47 21.45 -0.16
N PRO A 91 -0.70 20.42 -1.00
CA PRO A 91 -0.61 20.58 -2.45
C PRO A 91 -1.81 21.32 -3.06
N ARG A 92 -2.91 21.47 -2.30
CA ARG A 92 -4.15 22.11 -2.74
C ARG A 92 -5.04 22.46 -1.56
N PHE A 93 -6.00 23.35 -1.78
CA PHE A 93 -6.97 23.76 -0.76
C PHE A 93 -7.72 22.59 -0.11
N LEU A 94 -7.85 22.65 1.22
CA LEU A 94 -8.54 21.64 2.03
C LEU A 94 -10.06 21.83 1.97
N LYS A 95 -10.79 20.82 1.50
CA LYS A 95 -12.26 20.83 1.44
C LYS A 95 -12.86 19.99 2.57
N SER A 96 -13.96 20.45 3.14
CA SER A 96 -14.70 19.67 4.14
C SER A 96 -15.12 18.30 3.58
N GLY A 97 -15.08 17.26 4.43
CA GLY A 97 -15.38 15.88 4.04
C GLY A 97 -14.34 15.21 3.14
N LYS A 98 -13.24 15.88 2.76
CA LYS A 98 -12.18 15.30 1.91
C LYS A 98 -10.83 15.33 2.62
N GLN A 99 -10.10 14.22 2.52
CA GLN A 99 -8.72 14.13 2.96
C GLN A 99 -7.76 14.09 1.77
N ILE A 100 -6.71 14.89 1.82
CA ILE A 100 -5.61 14.88 0.85
C ILE A 100 -4.30 14.52 1.54
N SER A 101 -3.40 13.85 0.83
CA SER A 101 -2.04 13.63 1.34
C SER A 101 -1.20 14.89 1.20
N ILE A 102 -0.36 15.19 2.18
CA ILE A 102 0.67 16.22 2.05
C ILE A 102 1.83 15.75 1.16
N ASP A 103 2.53 16.70 0.57
CA ASP A 103 3.77 16.46 -0.14
C ASP A 103 4.86 16.01 0.85
N SER A 104 5.27 14.76 0.71
CA SER A 104 6.13 14.05 1.67
C SER A 104 6.97 12.98 0.98
N LEU A 105 7.24 13.16 -0.31
CA LEU A 105 8.06 12.22 -1.08
C LEU A 105 9.51 12.22 -0.59
N ASP A 106 10.04 13.41 -0.30
CA ASP A 106 11.34 13.63 0.36
C ASP A 106 11.42 12.88 1.70
N LEU A 107 10.42 13.05 2.57
CA LEU A 107 10.37 12.41 3.89
C LEU A 107 10.34 10.88 3.77
N LYS A 108 9.52 10.35 2.85
CA LYS A 108 9.45 8.91 2.58
C LYS A 108 10.74 8.35 2.00
N ARG A 109 11.44 9.13 1.15
CA ARG A 109 12.75 8.73 0.59
C ARG A 109 13.82 8.70 1.68
N ALA A 110 13.84 9.68 2.58
CA ALA A 110 14.75 9.70 3.72
C ALA A 110 14.50 8.50 4.65
N ALA A 111 13.24 8.22 5.00
CA ALA A 111 12.88 7.05 5.80
C ALA A 111 13.26 5.72 5.15
N ALA A 112 13.05 5.59 3.83
CA ALA A 112 13.47 4.43 3.05
C ALA A 112 15.01 4.27 3.00
N LYS A 113 15.77 5.37 2.97
CA LYS A 113 17.23 5.33 3.05
C LYS A 113 17.68 4.79 4.41
N ALA A 114 17.11 5.32 5.49
CA ALA A 114 17.39 4.86 6.86
C ALA A 114 17.09 3.37 7.05
N ALA A 115 15.93 2.89 6.57
CA ALA A 115 15.60 1.47 6.64
C ALA A 115 16.60 0.59 5.87
N ARG A 116 17.03 1.04 4.67
CA ARG A 116 18.02 0.31 3.87
C ARG A 116 19.39 0.24 4.56
N GLU A 117 19.85 1.33 5.15
CA GLU A 117 21.12 1.39 5.90
C GLU A 117 21.11 0.45 7.11
N MET A 118 19.92 0.19 7.66
CA MET A 118 19.70 -0.77 8.75
C MET A 118 19.36 -2.18 8.26
N GLU A 119 19.44 -2.48 6.96
CA GLU A 119 19.06 -3.78 6.39
C GLU A 119 17.65 -4.24 6.81
N LEU A 120 16.72 -3.29 6.89
CA LEU A 120 15.32 -3.54 7.22
C LEU A 120 14.48 -3.37 5.96
N GLU A 121 13.69 -4.38 5.61
CA GLU A 121 12.76 -4.29 4.48
C GLU A 121 11.79 -3.14 4.69
N PHE A 122 11.39 -2.47 3.61
CA PHE A 122 10.47 -1.35 3.72
C PHE A 122 9.43 -1.30 2.61
N PHE A 123 8.31 -0.63 2.90
CA PHE A 123 7.14 -0.57 2.05
C PHE A 123 6.50 0.82 2.07
N PHE A 124 5.87 1.20 0.95
CA PHE A 124 5.05 2.42 0.87
C PHE A 124 3.54 2.12 0.88
N SER A 125 3.16 0.86 1.04
CA SER A 125 1.76 0.43 1.05
C SER A 125 1.53 -0.76 1.97
N ALA A 126 0.36 -0.78 2.62
CA ALA A 126 0.01 -1.83 3.58
C ALA A 126 -0.18 -3.19 2.90
N CYS A 127 -0.62 -3.19 1.63
CA CYS A 127 -0.78 -4.43 0.88
C CYS A 127 0.58 -5.10 0.58
N CYS A 128 1.65 -4.34 0.30
CA CYS A 128 2.99 -4.91 0.17
C CYS A 128 3.48 -5.49 1.50
N ALA A 129 3.33 -4.76 2.60
CA ALA A 129 3.69 -5.23 3.94
C ALA A 129 2.98 -6.54 4.29
N ASN A 130 1.66 -6.62 4.06
CA ASN A 130 0.88 -7.84 4.30
C ASN A 130 1.32 -9.00 3.39
N THR A 131 1.60 -8.72 2.11
CA THR A 131 2.09 -9.76 1.18
C THR A 131 3.43 -10.33 1.65
N TYR A 132 4.33 -9.46 2.11
CA TYR A 132 5.63 -9.87 2.65
C TYR A 132 5.49 -10.68 3.95
N ALA A 133 4.67 -10.23 4.90
CA ALA A 133 4.41 -10.98 6.13
C ALA A 133 3.79 -12.36 5.85
N ALA A 134 2.86 -12.46 4.90
CA ALA A 134 2.27 -13.73 4.46
C ALA A 134 3.30 -14.65 3.80
N TYR A 135 4.19 -14.10 2.97
CA TYR A 135 5.30 -14.84 2.39
C TYR A 135 6.22 -15.41 3.48
N LEU A 136 6.63 -14.60 4.46
CA LEU A 136 7.46 -15.10 5.55
C LEU A 136 6.77 -16.16 6.41
N SER A 137 5.46 -16.04 6.60
CA SER A 137 4.67 -16.98 7.40
C SER A 137 4.43 -18.32 6.72
N THR A 138 4.33 -18.34 5.39
CA THR A 138 3.88 -19.52 4.64
C THR A 138 4.92 -20.08 3.66
N GLY A 139 5.98 -19.33 3.37
CA GLY A 139 6.91 -19.59 2.26
C GLY A 139 6.34 -19.30 0.87
N ASN A 140 5.02 -19.08 0.75
CA ASN A 140 4.35 -18.93 -0.54
C ASN A 140 4.46 -17.49 -1.07
N LYS A 141 4.89 -17.37 -2.33
CA LYS A 141 4.90 -16.09 -3.05
C LYS A 141 3.57 -15.90 -3.77
N VAL A 142 2.84 -14.84 -3.41
CA VAL A 142 1.56 -14.50 -4.04
C VAL A 142 1.60 -13.04 -4.49
N PRO A 143 1.29 -12.71 -5.76
CA PRO A 143 1.28 -11.33 -6.19
C PRO A 143 0.11 -10.57 -5.58
N CYS A 144 0.37 -9.35 -5.14
CA CYS A 144 -0.62 -8.47 -4.53
C CYS A 144 -1.78 -8.12 -5.48
N ALA A 145 -3.00 -8.07 -4.94
CA ALA A 145 -4.23 -7.66 -5.64
C ALA A 145 -4.20 -6.25 -6.22
N GLY A 146 -3.38 -5.36 -5.64
CA GLY A 146 -3.33 -3.95 -6.02
C GLY A 146 -2.70 -3.69 -7.39
N LEU A 147 -2.02 -4.67 -8.00
CA LEU A 147 -1.39 -4.59 -9.32
C LEU A 147 -0.39 -3.44 -9.52
N CYS A 148 -0.06 -2.69 -8.47
CA CYS A 148 0.90 -1.58 -8.52
C CYS A 148 2.32 -2.05 -8.88
N TRP A 149 2.60 -3.34 -8.68
CA TRP A 149 3.84 -4.00 -9.03
C TRP A 149 4.04 -4.16 -10.55
N ILE A 150 2.96 -4.18 -11.35
CA ILE A 150 3.03 -4.23 -12.82
C ILE A 150 3.74 -2.98 -13.37
N GLU A 151 3.40 -1.82 -12.81
CA GLU A 151 3.90 -0.51 -13.25
C GLU A 151 5.06 0.00 -12.39
N GLY A 152 5.48 -0.76 -11.37
CA GLY A 152 6.57 -0.39 -10.48
C GLY A 152 6.33 0.84 -9.58
N ARG A 153 5.12 1.41 -9.54
CA ARG A 153 4.83 2.72 -8.90
C ARG A 153 5.27 2.83 -7.43
N PHE A 154 5.15 1.76 -6.66
CA PHE A 154 5.50 1.71 -5.23
C PHE A 154 6.38 0.51 -4.87
N CYS A 155 6.98 -0.13 -5.87
CA CYS A 155 7.72 -1.38 -5.68
C CYS A 155 9.06 -1.09 -5.00
N THR A 156 9.33 -1.79 -3.90
CA THR A 156 10.59 -1.70 -3.14
C THR A 156 11.56 -2.83 -3.47
N ARG A 157 11.19 -3.74 -4.38
CA ARG A 157 11.95 -4.94 -4.77
C ARG A 157 12.23 -5.90 -3.60
N CYS A 158 11.24 -6.07 -2.72
CA CYS A 158 11.31 -7.02 -1.62
C CYS A 158 11.34 -8.49 -2.12
N PRO A 159 11.75 -9.46 -1.27
CA PRO A 159 11.91 -10.87 -1.64
C PRO A 159 10.70 -11.62 -2.21
N VAL A 160 9.47 -11.08 -2.03
CA VAL A 160 8.26 -11.65 -2.65
C VAL A 160 8.38 -11.70 -4.18
N ASP A 161 9.04 -10.72 -4.78
CA ASP A 161 9.26 -10.62 -6.23
C ASP A 161 7.99 -10.82 -7.08
N CYS A 162 6.93 -10.06 -6.75
CA CYS A 162 5.59 -10.20 -7.34
C CYS A 162 5.56 -10.27 -8.87
N ARG A 163 6.54 -9.63 -9.54
CA ARG A 163 6.60 -9.53 -11.00
C ARG A 163 6.93 -10.86 -11.66
N ASN A 164 7.78 -11.67 -11.02
CA ASN A 164 8.23 -12.94 -11.57
C ASN A 164 7.40 -14.14 -11.08
N ILE A 165 6.28 -13.88 -10.37
CA ILE A 165 5.37 -14.93 -9.97
C ILE A 165 4.48 -15.32 -11.15
N GLU A 166 4.54 -16.60 -11.54
CA GLU A 166 3.61 -17.18 -12.49
C GLU A 166 2.20 -17.26 -11.87
N VAL A 167 1.21 -16.80 -12.63
CA VAL A 167 -0.21 -16.87 -12.23
C VAL A 167 -0.92 -17.72 -13.26
N ILE A 168 -1.33 -18.92 -12.83
CA ILE A 168 -2.10 -19.84 -13.64
C ILE A 168 -3.55 -19.32 -13.70
N ILE A 169 -4.08 -19.16 -14.90
CA ILE A 169 -5.41 -18.60 -15.14
C ILE A 169 -6.14 -19.48 -16.15
N ASP A 170 -7.34 -19.93 -15.79
CA ASP A 170 -8.25 -20.58 -16.73
C ASP A 170 -8.95 -19.52 -17.60
N LEU A 171 -8.67 -19.56 -18.90
CA LEU A 171 -9.23 -18.62 -19.87
C LEU A 171 -10.73 -18.87 -20.14
N ASP A 172 -11.23 -20.09 -19.93
CA ASP A 172 -12.65 -20.40 -20.02
C ASP A 172 -13.42 -19.80 -18.84
N GLU A 173 -12.87 -19.91 -17.63
CA GLU A 173 -13.38 -19.20 -16.45
C GLU A 173 -13.41 -17.69 -16.69
N VAL A 174 -12.31 -17.11 -17.20
CA VAL A 174 -12.24 -15.68 -17.55
C VAL A 174 -13.38 -15.29 -18.47
N LYS A 175 -13.60 -16.02 -19.57
CA LYS A 175 -14.66 -15.72 -20.53
C LYS A 175 -16.03 -15.75 -19.86
N ASN A 176 -16.30 -16.74 -19.01
CA ASN A 176 -17.56 -16.89 -18.30
C ASN A 176 -17.80 -15.75 -17.30
N VAL A 177 -16.82 -15.46 -16.45
CA VAL A 177 -16.91 -14.40 -15.43
C VAL A 177 -17.00 -13.02 -16.09
N ALA A 178 -16.15 -12.76 -17.09
CA ALA A 178 -16.17 -11.49 -17.82
C ALA A 178 -17.50 -11.28 -18.55
N SER A 179 -18.09 -12.33 -19.14
CA SER A 179 -19.41 -12.23 -19.78
C SER A 179 -20.50 -11.76 -18.81
N ARG A 180 -20.50 -12.32 -17.59
CA ARG A 180 -21.46 -11.97 -16.53
C ARG A 180 -21.27 -10.54 -16.02
N LEU A 181 -20.02 -10.12 -15.80
CA LEU A 181 -19.68 -8.78 -15.30
C LEU A 181 -19.90 -7.68 -16.35
N LEU A 182 -19.58 -7.97 -17.62
CA LEU A 182 -19.70 -7.02 -18.74
C LEU A 182 -21.09 -7.04 -19.39
N LYS A 183 -21.95 -8.01 -19.03
CA LYS A 183 -23.31 -8.18 -19.56
C LYS A 183 -23.35 -8.29 -21.09
N THR A 184 -22.31 -8.86 -21.69
CA THR A 184 -22.19 -9.18 -23.12
C THR A 184 -21.29 -10.41 -23.23
N ARG A 185 -21.51 -11.30 -24.20
CA ARG A 185 -20.68 -12.49 -24.34
C ARG A 185 -19.25 -12.11 -24.68
N VAL A 186 -18.32 -12.58 -23.87
CA VAL A 186 -16.88 -12.55 -24.12
C VAL A 186 -16.52 -13.89 -24.76
N TYR A 187 -16.22 -13.87 -26.06
CA TYR A 187 -15.97 -15.08 -26.83
C TYR A 187 -14.49 -15.44 -26.92
N ASN A 188 -13.59 -14.49 -26.63
CA ASN A 188 -12.16 -14.75 -26.59
C ASN A 188 -11.50 -13.99 -25.42
N ALA A 189 -10.51 -14.63 -24.80
CA ALA A 189 -9.66 -14.06 -23.77
C ALA A 189 -8.23 -14.58 -23.98
N ILE A 190 -7.25 -13.68 -23.96
CA ILE A 190 -5.84 -14.05 -24.05
C ILE A 190 -5.02 -13.31 -22.99
N ILE A 191 -3.93 -13.94 -22.54
CA ILE A 191 -2.95 -13.31 -21.67
C ILE A 191 -1.81 -12.79 -22.53
N ASN A 192 -1.52 -11.50 -22.38
CA ASN A 192 -0.39 -10.84 -23.02
C ASN A 192 0.44 -10.12 -21.93
N GLY A 193 1.48 -10.81 -21.44
CA GLY A 193 2.25 -10.36 -20.29
C GLY A 193 1.38 -10.13 -19.06
N TYR A 194 1.34 -8.87 -18.58
CA TYR A 194 0.50 -8.49 -17.42
C TYR A 194 -0.90 -8.02 -17.80
N TYR A 195 -1.32 -8.22 -19.05
CA TYR A 195 -2.62 -7.82 -19.55
C TYR A 195 -3.50 -9.04 -19.87
N LEU A 196 -4.78 -8.91 -19.54
CA LEU A 196 -5.85 -9.79 -19.96
C LEU A 196 -6.62 -9.06 -21.07
N GLU A 197 -6.50 -9.55 -22.30
CA GLU A 197 -7.18 -8.99 -23.46
C GLU A 197 -8.47 -9.74 -23.72
N LEU A 198 -9.58 -9.02 -23.73
CA LEU A 198 -10.91 -9.59 -23.91
C LEU A 198 -11.52 -9.15 -25.24
N LYS A 199 -12.12 -10.08 -25.98
CA LYS A 199 -13.00 -9.78 -27.11
C LYS A 199 -14.44 -10.12 -26.76
N ALA A 200 -15.34 -9.18 -26.98
CA ALA A 200 -16.75 -9.30 -26.66
C ALA A 200 -17.63 -8.98 -27.87
N GLU A 201 -18.80 -9.61 -27.96
CA GLU A 201 -19.77 -9.37 -29.04
C GLU A 201 -20.16 -7.89 -29.14
N SER A 202 -20.39 -7.23 -28.00
CA SER A 202 -20.63 -5.79 -27.94
C SER A 202 -19.47 -5.06 -27.30
N TYR A 203 -18.51 -4.61 -28.13
CA TYR A 203 -17.39 -3.79 -27.68
C TYR A 203 -17.84 -2.54 -26.90
N ALA A 204 -18.87 -1.85 -27.39
CA ALA A 204 -19.41 -0.64 -26.76
C ALA A 204 -19.94 -0.92 -25.34
N LYS A 205 -20.70 -2.01 -25.17
CA LYS A 205 -21.26 -2.41 -23.86
C LYS A 205 -20.16 -2.82 -22.89
N ALA A 206 -19.21 -3.65 -23.34
CA ALA A 206 -18.05 -4.05 -22.55
C ALA A 206 -17.23 -2.83 -22.10
N ARG A 207 -16.92 -1.91 -23.02
CA ARG A 207 -16.16 -0.69 -22.72
C ARG A 207 -16.87 0.18 -21.68
N ASN A 208 -18.18 0.36 -21.82
CA ASN A 208 -18.98 1.14 -20.87
C ASN A 208 -18.99 0.51 -19.46
N ARG A 209 -19.06 -0.82 -19.36
CA ARG A 209 -19.02 -1.53 -18.06
C ARG A 209 -17.64 -1.46 -17.41
N LEU A 210 -16.56 -1.61 -18.17
CA LEU A 210 -15.20 -1.43 -17.64
C LEU A 210 -14.94 0.01 -17.15
N LYS A 211 -15.51 1.03 -17.82
CA LYS A 211 -15.42 2.43 -17.38
C LYS A 211 -16.12 2.70 -16.05
N ARG A 212 -17.19 1.96 -15.71
CA ARG A 212 -17.90 2.08 -14.42
C ARG A 212 -17.11 1.52 -13.23
N GLY A 213 -15.92 0.97 -13.45
CA GLY A 213 -14.96 0.64 -12.39
C GLY A 213 -15.14 -0.73 -11.76
N ALA A 214 -16.34 -1.07 -11.26
CA ALA A 214 -16.53 -2.29 -10.46
C ALA A 214 -16.14 -3.59 -11.19
N ALA A 215 -16.65 -3.81 -12.40
CA ALA A 215 -16.30 -4.98 -13.21
C ALA A 215 -14.79 -5.03 -13.52
N LYS A 216 -14.19 -3.88 -13.82
CA LYS A 216 -12.76 -3.78 -14.08
C LYS A 216 -11.95 -4.16 -12.84
N VAL A 217 -12.28 -3.63 -11.67
CA VAL A 217 -11.58 -3.93 -10.41
C VAL A 217 -11.66 -5.40 -10.07
N LEU A 218 -12.85 -6.02 -10.20
CA LEU A 218 -13.03 -7.44 -9.91
C LEU A 218 -12.21 -8.34 -10.86
N LEU A 219 -12.26 -8.07 -12.16
CA LEU A 219 -11.48 -8.84 -13.13
C LEU A 219 -9.96 -8.64 -12.91
N GLU A 220 -9.53 -7.39 -12.69
CA GLU A 220 -8.12 -7.09 -12.51
C GLU A 220 -7.55 -7.70 -11.22
N ALA A 221 -8.29 -7.57 -10.12
CA ALA A 221 -7.90 -8.18 -8.86
C ALA A 221 -7.95 -9.71 -8.97
N GLY A 222 -9.06 -10.30 -9.42
CA GLY A 222 -9.26 -11.74 -9.48
C GLY A 222 -8.17 -12.46 -10.28
N TYR A 223 -7.86 -11.95 -11.47
CA TYR A 223 -6.90 -12.58 -12.38
C TYR A 223 -5.49 -12.01 -12.28
N ARG A 224 -5.23 -11.10 -11.33
CA ARG A 224 -3.92 -10.45 -11.13
C ARG A 224 -3.29 -9.88 -12.42
N ARG A 225 -4.13 -9.29 -13.28
CA ARG A 225 -3.77 -8.77 -14.61
C ARG A 225 -4.54 -7.50 -14.92
N ARG A 226 -3.96 -6.56 -15.68
CA ARG A 226 -4.69 -5.39 -16.18
C ARG A 226 -5.65 -5.79 -17.28
N VAL A 227 -6.87 -5.27 -17.30
CA VAL A 227 -7.87 -5.65 -18.30
C VAL A 227 -7.93 -4.62 -19.42
N LYS A 228 -7.87 -5.09 -20.66
CA LYS A 228 -8.13 -4.27 -21.85
C LYS A 228 -9.04 -5.01 -22.84
N LEU A 229 -9.76 -4.23 -23.65
CA LEU A 229 -10.57 -4.78 -24.73
C LEU A 229 -9.77 -4.77 -26.02
N ALA A 230 -9.80 -5.87 -26.74
CA ALA A 230 -9.33 -5.95 -28.11
C ALA A 230 -10.53 -5.74 -29.06
N LYS A 231 -10.24 -5.24 -30.26
CA LYS A 231 -11.21 -5.20 -31.35
C LYS A 231 -11.36 -6.58 -31.99
#